data_AF-A0AAW8FKU1-F1
#
_entry.id   AF-A0AAW8FKU1-F1
#
_cell.length_a   1.000
_cell.length_b   1.000
_cell.length_c   1.000
_cell.angle_alpha   90.00
_cell.angle_beta   90.00
_cell.angle_gamma   90.00
#
_symmetry.space_group_name_H-M   'P 1'
#
loop_
_entity.id
_entity.type
_entity.pdbx_description
1 polymer ?
#
loop_
_entity_poly.entity_id
_entity_poly.type
_entity_poly.pdbx_seq_one_letter_code
_entity_poly.pdbx_strand_id
1 'polypeptide(L)'
;MAAQADVSSLVVVLMSFAPSPSPLVPLPLGTDAPPTCEVPHFAPVRVRGGGRQLRRFVRHRGRALALGLAVTAAALVAAGPRGDDGARGHPATEPVREHRAVETVSAPVRIADGATVRLLRPGDRVDVIAAEESALGGDARVVARGARVTKVPEALDGVPEGGALVVLSVPRSTAARLAGASATARLAVTLC
;
A
#
# COMPACT_ATOMS: atom_id res chain seq x y z
N MET A 1 -1.24 56.80 21.85
CA MET A 1 -2.68 56.44 21.93
C MET A 1 -2.93 55.44 20.80
N ALA A 2 -2.42 54.20 20.90
CA ALA A 2 -3.01 53.04 21.58
C ALA A 2 -4.48 52.84 21.13
N ALA A 3 -4.91 51.73 20.54
CA ALA A 3 -4.56 50.37 20.91
C ALA A 3 -4.58 49.38 19.72
N GLN A 4 -3.66 48.44 19.83
CA GLN A 4 -3.48 47.21 19.06
C GLN A 4 -4.45 46.16 19.62
N ALA A 5 -5.23 45.50 18.76
CA ALA A 5 -6.06 44.37 19.16
C ALA A 5 -5.39 43.06 18.74
N ASP A 6 -5.33 42.16 19.73
CA ASP A 6 -4.40 41.07 19.92
C ASP A 6 -4.61 39.85 19.01
N VAL A 7 -3.49 39.28 18.57
CA VAL A 7 -3.36 38.01 17.85
C VAL A 7 -2.88 36.98 18.86
N SER A 8 -3.74 36.47 19.76
CA SER A 8 -3.29 35.44 20.71
C SER A 8 -4.41 34.79 21.55
N SER A 9 -5.52 34.36 20.95
CA SER A 9 -6.62 33.77 21.75
C SER A 9 -7.31 32.56 21.14
N LEU A 10 -6.56 31.62 20.58
CA LEU A 10 -7.08 30.26 20.33
C LEU A 10 -6.00 29.15 20.31
N VAL A 11 -4.87 29.39 20.97
CA VAL A 11 -3.82 28.38 21.21
C VAL A 11 -3.60 28.19 22.71
N VAL A 12 -4.67 28.16 23.51
CA VAL A 12 -4.60 27.74 24.92
C VAL A 12 -5.92 27.10 25.35
N VAL A 13 -6.26 25.93 24.77
CA VAL A 13 -7.15 24.99 25.48
C VAL A 13 -6.45 23.64 25.51
N LEU A 14 -5.56 23.55 26.50
CA LEU A 14 -5.39 22.39 27.38
C LEU A 14 -4.77 21.12 26.78
N MET A 15 -3.47 21.19 26.51
CA MET A 15 -2.60 20.07 26.88
C MET A 15 -2.44 20.03 28.41
N SER A 16 -2.49 18.82 28.94
CA SER A 16 -1.77 18.37 30.15
C SER A 16 -2.21 18.94 31.51
N PHE A 17 -2.97 18.14 32.27
CA PHE A 17 -2.72 18.01 33.70
C PHE A 17 -3.18 16.64 34.24
N ALA A 18 -2.21 15.75 34.42
CA ALA A 18 -2.18 14.69 35.42
C ALA A 18 -0.69 14.47 35.76
N PRO A 19 -0.29 14.02 36.98
CA PRO A 19 -1.10 13.38 38.01
C PRO A 19 -0.92 13.96 39.43
N SER A 20 -1.80 13.61 40.36
CA SER A 20 -1.39 13.46 41.76
C SER A 20 -2.21 12.32 42.40
N PRO A 21 -1.57 11.37 43.11
CA PRO A 21 -2.23 10.20 43.65
C PRO A 21 -2.70 10.46 45.08
N SER A 22 -3.96 10.12 45.37
CA SER A 22 -4.43 9.94 46.75
C SER A 22 -4.98 8.52 46.90
N PRO A 23 -4.63 7.82 47.99
CA PRO A 23 -4.89 6.40 48.16
C PRO A 23 -6.35 6.19 48.56
N LEU A 24 -7.06 5.32 47.84
CA LEU A 24 -8.36 4.82 48.26
C LEU A 24 -8.25 3.36 48.67
N VAL A 25 -8.65 3.15 49.92
CA VAL A 25 -8.70 1.92 50.71
C VAL A 25 -9.46 0.80 49.96
N PRO A 26 -9.09 -0.49 50.11
CA PRO A 26 -9.77 -1.59 49.43
C PRO A 26 -11.19 -1.79 49.99
N LEU A 27 -12.20 -1.56 49.16
CA LEU A 27 -13.60 -1.89 49.45
C LEU A 27 -13.85 -3.37 49.03
N PRO A 28 -14.59 -4.17 49.83
CA PRO A 28 -14.72 -5.61 49.64
C PRO A 28 -15.33 -5.97 48.29
N LEU A 29 -14.85 -7.08 47.71
CA LEU A 29 -15.36 -7.69 46.47
C LEU A 29 -16.88 -7.84 46.54
N GLY A 30 -17.57 -6.92 45.90
CA GLY A 30 -18.99 -6.99 45.59
C GLY A 30 -19.22 -8.01 44.49
N THR A 31 -20.09 -8.96 44.79
CA THR A 31 -20.57 -10.07 43.98
C THR A 31 -21.42 -9.56 42.80
N ASP A 32 -20.83 -8.88 41.83
CA ASP A 32 -21.54 -8.32 40.67
C ASP A 32 -20.81 -8.58 39.34
N ALA A 33 -20.46 -9.85 39.12
CA ALA A 33 -20.10 -10.33 37.80
C ALA A 33 -21.37 -10.87 37.11
N PRO A 34 -21.81 -10.31 35.97
CA PRO A 34 -22.91 -10.90 35.23
C PRO A 34 -22.52 -12.32 34.77
N PRO A 35 -23.48 -13.26 34.69
CA PRO A 35 -23.19 -14.64 34.32
C PRO A 35 -22.43 -14.66 32.99
N THR A 36 -21.33 -15.40 32.94
CA THR A 36 -20.55 -15.59 31.71
C THR A 36 -21.48 -16.18 30.66
N CYS A 37 -21.81 -15.41 29.63
CA CYS A 37 -22.48 -15.94 28.45
C CYS A 37 -21.57 -17.02 27.85
N GLU A 38 -21.90 -18.29 28.09
CA GLU A 38 -21.28 -19.38 27.35
C GLU A 38 -21.70 -19.24 25.89
N VAL A 39 -20.78 -18.72 25.08
CA VAL A 39 -20.94 -18.64 23.63
C VAL A 39 -20.96 -20.08 23.10
N PRO A 40 -22.03 -20.54 22.43
CA PRO A 40 -22.09 -21.87 21.84
C PRO A 40 -20.88 -22.10 20.94
N HIS A 41 -20.23 -23.25 21.07
CA HIS A 41 -19.01 -23.53 20.32
C HIS A 41 -19.31 -23.68 18.82
N PHE A 42 -19.01 -22.65 18.03
CA PHE A 42 -19.15 -22.69 16.59
C PHE A 42 -17.98 -23.45 15.98
N ALA A 43 -18.24 -24.66 15.47
CA ALA A 43 -17.27 -25.36 14.64
C ALA A 43 -16.97 -24.51 13.39
N PRO A 44 -15.70 -24.14 13.12
CA PRO A 44 -15.37 -23.27 12.00
C PRO A 44 -15.79 -23.91 10.68
N VAL A 45 -16.57 -23.17 9.89
CA VAL A 45 -17.03 -23.57 8.56
C VAL A 45 -15.80 -23.78 7.68
N ARG A 46 -15.49 -25.05 7.39
CA ARG A 46 -14.39 -25.43 6.48
C ARG A 46 -14.84 -25.15 5.05
N VAL A 47 -14.54 -23.96 4.54
CA VAL A 47 -14.62 -23.71 3.10
C VAL A 47 -13.59 -24.58 2.37
N ARG A 48 -14.07 -25.41 1.45
CA ARG A 48 -13.29 -26.38 0.68
C ARG A 48 -12.29 -25.63 -0.21
N GLY A 49 -11.02 -25.59 0.19
CA GLY A 49 -9.97 -24.86 -0.53
C GLY A 49 -9.62 -25.47 -1.88
N GLY A 50 -10.27 -25.02 -2.95
CA GLY A 50 -10.06 -25.48 -4.34
C GLY A 50 -8.93 -24.83 -5.12
N GLY A 51 -8.12 -23.94 -4.52
CA GLY A 51 -7.17 -23.10 -5.29
C GLY A 51 -5.79 -23.69 -5.58
N ARG A 52 -5.43 -24.86 -5.05
CA ARG A 52 -4.04 -25.38 -5.12
C ARG A 52 -3.73 -26.30 -6.30
N GLN A 53 -4.72 -26.77 -7.06
CA GLN A 53 -4.48 -27.71 -8.16
C GLN A 53 -4.04 -27.00 -9.46
N LEU A 54 -4.61 -25.83 -9.77
CA LEU A 54 -4.28 -25.05 -10.97
C LEU A 54 -2.81 -24.56 -10.99
N ARG A 55 -2.25 -24.21 -9.83
CA ARG A 55 -0.83 -23.81 -9.71
C ARG A 55 0.16 -24.92 -10.07
N ARG A 56 -0.23 -26.19 -9.97
CA ARG A 56 0.67 -27.32 -10.24
C ARG A 56 0.87 -27.53 -11.75
N PHE A 57 -0.20 -27.41 -12.55
CA PHE A 57 -0.14 -27.63 -14.00
C PHE A 57 0.66 -26.57 -14.76
N VAL A 58 0.60 -25.30 -14.33
CA VAL A 58 1.37 -24.21 -14.97
C VAL A 58 2.89 -24.42 -14.76
N ARG A 59 3.31 -24.99 -13.63
CA ARG A 59 4.73 -25.32 -13.38
C ARG A 59 5.26 -26.46 -14.23
N HIS A 60 4.41 -27.39 -14.67
CA HIS A 60 4.84 -28.52 -15.49
C HIS A 60 5.01 -28.16 -16.97
N ARG A 61 4.19 -27.26 -17.53
CA ARG A 61 4.35 -26.80 -18.92
C ARG A 61 5.68 -26.07 -19.15
N GLY A 62 6.16 -25.31 -18.16
CA GLY A 62 7.45 -24.63 -18.24
C GLY A 62 8.66 -25.58 -18.31
N ARG A 63 8.57 -26.78 -17.72
CA ARG A 63 9.70 -27.73 -17.70
C ARG A 63 9.91 -28.45 -19.05
N ALA A 64 8.84 -28.69 -19.81
CA ALA A 64 8.96 -29.30 -21.14
C ALA A 64 9.57 -28.34 -22.16
N LEU A 65 9.20 -27.06 -22.11
CA LEU A 65 9.78 -26.02 -22.98
C LEU A 65 11.27 -25.76 -22.68
N ALA A 66 11.67 -25.78 -21.40
CA ALA A 66 13.06 -25.59 -21.01
C ALA A 66 13.99 -26.72 -21.50
N LEU A 67 13.53 -27.98 -21.43
CA LEU A 67 14.31 -29.12 -21.94
C LEU A 67 14.45 -29.08 -23.48
N GLY A 68 13.40 -28.69 -24.21
CA GLY A 68 13.47 -28.52 -25.67
C GLY A 68 14.49 -27.46 -26.10
N LEU A 69 14.50 -26.32 -25.42
CA LEU A 69 15.46 -25.25 -25.68
C LEU A 69 16.91 -25.66 -25.36
N ALA A 70 17.14 -26.36 -24.24
CA ALA A 70 18.47 -26.82 -23.85
C ALA A 70 19.07 -27.83 -24.86
N VAL A 71 18.24 -28.75 -25.37
CA VAL A 71 18.67 -29.72 -26.38
C VAL A 71 19.00 -29.04 -27.72
N THR A 72 18.26 -27.98 -28.09
CA THR A 72 18.50 -27.24 -29.34
C THR A 72 19.78 -26.38 -29.25
N ALA A 73 20.06 -25.79 -28.08
CA ALA A 73 21.30 -25.06 -27.84
C ALA A 73 22.53 -25.98 -27.86
N ALA A 74 22.44 -27.19 -27.28
CA ALA A 74 23.52 -28.16 -27.31
C ALA A 74 23.87 -28.62 -28.74
N ALA A 75 22.87 -28.79 -29.61
CA ALA A 75 23.08 -29.13 -31.02
C ALA A 75 23.76 -28.00 -31.80
N LEU A 76 23.39 -26.74 -31.55
CA LEU A 76 24.04 -25.57 -32.17
C LEU A 76 25.49 -25.38 -31.72
N VAL A 77 25.82 -25.70 -30.46
CA VAL A 77 27.20 -25.65 -29.93
C VAL A 77 28.09 -26.76 -30.52
N ALA A 78 27.52 -27.90 -30.92
CA ALA A 78 28.28 -28.99 -31.54
C ALA A 78 28.64 -28.73 -33.03
N ALA A 79 27.97 -27.78 -33.69
CA ALA A 79 28.14 -27.48 -35.12
C ALA A 79 28.76 -26.08 -35.42
N GLY A 80 29.14 -25.31 -34.39
CA GLY A 80 29.68 -23.95 -34.54
C GLY A 80 31.21 -23.91 -34.71
N PRO A 81 31.75 -23.06 -35.60
CA PRO A 81 33.19 -22.91 -35.81
C PRO A 81 33.83 -22.25 -34.59
N ARG A 82 34.90 -22.85 -34.05
CA ARG A 82 35.68 -22.30 -32.94
C ARG A 82 36.53 -21.14 -33.44
N GLY A 83 36.15 -19.94 -33.06
CA GLY A 83 36.97 -18.73 -33.14
C GLY A 83 37.31 -18.27 -31.72
N ASP A 84 38.57 -17.92 -31.53
CA ASP A 84 39.28 -17.71 -30.27
C ASP A 84 38.76 -16.58 -29.36
N ASP A 85 39.07 -16.76 -28.08
CA ASP A 85 39.47 -15.79 -27.06
C ASP A 85 38.74 -14.44 -26.97
N GLY A 86 38.03 -14.25 -25.86
CA GLY A 86 37.64 -12.91 -25.45
C GLY A 86 36.78 -12.85 -24.18
N ALA A 87 37.44 -12.52 -23.09
CA ALA A 87 36.87 -11.90 -21.88
C ALA A 87 36.01 -12.77 -20.95
N ARG A 88 36.54 -12.93 -19.73
CA ARG A 88 35.79 -13.29 -18.51
C ARG A 88 34.67 -12.26 -18.27
N GLY A 89 33.49 -12.51 -18.81
CA GLY A 89 32.25 -11.86 -18.41
C GLY A 89 31.63 -12.66 -17.26
N HIS A 90 31.81 -12.18 -16.04
CA HIS A 90 31.14 -12.67 -14.85
C HIS A 90 29.62 -12.78 -15.15
N PRO A 91 28.97 -13.95 -15.00
CA PRO A 91 27.51 -13.98 -15.09
C PRO A 91 27.00 -13.10 -13.95
N ALA A 92 26.50 -11.92 -14.32
CA ALA A 92 25.71 -11.08 -13.44
C ALA A 92 24.60 -11.99 -12.93
N THR A 93 24.75 -12.45 -11.70
CA THR A 93 23.70 -13.11 -10.96
C THR A 93 22.59 -12.08 -10.91
N GLU A 94 21.56 -12.26 -11.75
CA GLU A 94 20.36 -11.45 -11.65
C GLU A 94 19.95 -11.50 -10.19
N PRO A 95 19.86 -10.35 -9.49
CA PRO A 95 19.29 -10.36 -8.17
C PRO A 95 17.85 -10.77 -8.39
N VAL A 96 17.56 -12.05 -8.13
CA VAL A 96 16.22 -12.52 -7.82
C VAL A 96 15.81 -11.62 -6.66
N ARG A 97 15.14 -10.52 -6.98
CA ARG A 97 14.53 -9.64 -5.99
C ARG A 97 13.41 -10.46 -5.41
N GLU A 98 13.77 -11.32 -4.45
CA GLU A 98 12.86 -11.73 -3.40
C GLU A 98 12.25 -10.43 -2.94
N HIS A 99 10.98 -10.23 -3.32
CA HIS A 99 10.22 -9.09 -2.88
C HIS A 99 10.10 -9.30 -1.39
N ARG A 100 11.09 -8.79 -0.64
CA ARG A 100 11.08 -8.75 0.81
C ARG A 100 9.70 -8.25 1.14
N ALA A 101 8.90 -9.10 1.78
CA ALA A 101 7.50 -8.80 2.04
C ALA A 101 7.49 -7.61 2.99
N VAL A 102 7.47 -6.40 2.43
CA VAL A 102 7.41 -5.16 3.18
C VAL A 102 6.03 -5.12 3.79
N GLU A 103 5.96 -4.89 5.09
CA GLU A 103 4.68 -4.71 5.77
C GLU A 103 3.95 -3.51 5.16
N THR A 104 2.78 -3.78 4.57
CA THR A 104 1.95 -2.76 3.93
C THR A 104 0.81 -2.34 4.84
N VAL A 105 0.40 -1.08 4.69
CA VAL A 105 -0.75 -0.49 5.37
C VAL A 105 -1.79 -0.07 4.33
N SER A 106 -3.04 0.04 4.75
CA SER A 106 -4.10 0.65 3.93
C SER A 106 -4.14 2.15 4.17
N ALA A 107 -3.84 2.93 3.14
CA ALA A 107 -3.85 4.39 3.18
C ALA A 107 -5.01 4.94 2.33
N PRO A 108 -6.00 5.62 2.93
CA PRO A 108 -6.97 6.41 2.17
C PRO A 108 -6.27 7.64 1.59
N VAL A 109 -6.46 7.89 0.30
CA VAL A 109 -5.86 9.00 -0.44
C VAL A 109 -6.94 9.67 -1.28
N ARG A 110 -6.96 11.01 -1.26
CA ARG A 110 -7.85 11.82 -2.11
C ARG A 110 -7.12 12.18 -3.40
N ILE A 111 -7.68 11.73 -4.52
CA ILE A 111 -7.16 11.97 -5.87
C ILE A 111 -8.00 13.07 -6.50
N ALA A 112 -7.35 14.12 -7.01
CA ALA A 112 -8.03 15.30 -7.55
C ALA A 112 -8.93 14.96 -8.74
N ASP A 113 -8.53 14.01 -9.58
CA ASP A 113 -9.35 13.54 -10.69
C ASP A 113 -10.27 12.38 -10.28
N GLY A 114 -11.51 12.74 -9.93
CA GLY A 114 -12.55 11.76 -9.59
C GLY A 114 -13.03 10.92 -10.78
N ALA A 115 -12.91 11.41 -12.02
CA ALA A 115 -13.31 10.64 -13.20
C ALA A 115 -12.33 9.48 -13.46
N THR A 116 -11.04 9.74 -13.31
CA THR A 116 -10.00 8.70 -13.37
C THR A 116 -10.20 7.65 -12.27
N VAL A 117 -10.53 8.06 -11.04
CA VAL A 117 -10.79 7.11 -9.94
C VAL A 117 -11.96 6.15 -10.24
N ARG A 118 -13.00 6.60 -10.95
CA ARG A 118 -14.16 5.76 -11.32
C ARG A 118 -13.80 4.63 -12.29
N LEU A 119 -12.65 4.71 -12.96
CA LEU A 119 -12.14 3.65 -13.83
C LEU A 119 -11.38 2.57 -13.07
N LEU A 120 -10.90 2.88 -11.87
CA LEU A 120 -10.06 1.98 -11.08
C LEU A 120 -10.88 0.84 -10.49
N ARG A 121 -10.27 -0.33 -10.44
CA ARG A 121 -10.79 -1.53 -9.79
C ARG A 121 -9.89 -1.95 -8.63
N PRO A 122 -10.46 -2.54 -7.56
CA PRO A 122 -9.65 -3.23 -6.56
C PRO A 122 -8.74 -4.28 -7.23
N GLY A 123 -7.45 -4.20 -6.95
CA GLY A 123 -6.41 -5.03 -7.57
C GLY A 123 -5.49 -4.29 -8.54
N ASP A 124 -5.92 -3.14 -9.06
CA ASP A 124 -5.14 -2.32 -9.98
C ASP A 124 -3.84 -1.83 -9.34
N ARG A 125 -2.83 -1.61 -10.17
CA ARG A 125 -1.56 -0.97 -9.77
C ARG A 125 -1.52 0.43 -10.33
N VAL A 126 -1.20 1.37 -9.47
CA VAL A 126 -1.13 2.79 -9.81
C VAL A 126 0.17 3.41 -9.35
N ASP A 127 0.65 4.35 -10.15
CA ASP A 127 1.63 5.34 -9.71
C ASP A 127 0.85 6.58 -9.24
N VAL A 128 1.28 7.15 -8.11
CA VAL A 128 0.67 8.36 -7.55
C VAL A 128 1.62 9.53 -7.76
N ILE A 129 1.09 10.57 -8.40
CA ILE A 129 1.82 11.78 -8.77
C ILE A 129 1.28 12.92 -7.94
N ALA A 130 2.17 13.67 -7.28
CA ALA A 130 1.84 14.92 -6.63
C ALA A 130 2.24 16.07 -7.56
N ALA A 131 1.29 16.94 -7.87
CA ALA A 131 1.54 18.21 -8.53
C ALA A 131 1.33 19.32 -7.51
N GLU A 132 2.41 20.04 -7.19
CA GLU A 132 2.31 21.23 -6.34
C GLU A 132 1.54 22.31 -7.11
N GLU A 133 0.69 23.07 -6.43
CA GLU A 133 -0.04 24.18 -7.04
C GLU A 133 0.67 25.48 -6.67
N SER A 134 1.36 26.07 -7.64
CA SER A 134 2.08 27.34 -7.49
C SER A 134 1.66 28.30 -8.62
N ALA A 135 1.58 29.58 -8.29
CA ALA A 135 1.19 30.65 -9.22
C ALA A 135 2.10 30.76 -10.47
N LEU A 136 3.31 30.22 -10.40
CA LEU A 136 4.30 30.22 -11.48
C LEU A 136 4.34 28.88 -12.26
N GLY A 137 3.38 27.98 -12.00
CA GLY A 137 3.48 26.58 -12.37
C GLY A 137 4.22 25.78 -11.29
N GLY A 138 3.71 24.61 -10.95
CA GLY A 138 4.28 23.78 -9.88
C GLY A 138 4.90 22.49 -10.38
N ASP A 139 5.85 21.99 -9.59
CA ASP A 139 6.58 20.77 -9.90
C ASP A 139 5.69 19.53 -9.69
N ALA A 140 5.83 18.57 -10.61
CA ALA A 140 5.18 17.27 -10.52
C ALA A 140 6.21 16.19 -10.17
N ARG A 141 5.92 15.36 -9.16
CA ARG A 141 6.77 14.24 -8.77
C ARG A 141 5.97 12.99 -8.43
N VAL A 142 6.55 11.83 -8.73
CA VAL A 142 5.97 10.53 -8.36
C VAL A 142 6.25 10.25 -6.88
N VAL A 143 5.19 10.15 -6.07
CA VAL A 143 5.27 9.91 -4.62
C VAL A 143 5.25 8.42 -4.29
N ALA A 144 4.49 7.65 -5.05
CA ALA A 144 4.37 6.21 -4.90
C ALA A 144 4.40 5.52 -6.26
N ARG A 145 5.12 4.40 -6.36
CA ARG A 145 5.14 3.55 -7.56
C ARG A 145 4.48 2.20 -7.31
N GLY A 146 3.65 1.74 -8.26
CA GLY A 146 3.03 0.42 -8.26
C GLY A 146 2.15 0.12 -7.05
N ALA A 147 1.58 1.15 -6.43
CA ALA A 147 0.68 1.02 -5.28
C ALA A 147 -0.57 0.23 -5.68
N ARG A 148 -1.00 -0.72 -4.85
CA ARG A 148 -2.18 -1.54 -5.15
C ARG A 148 -3.44 -0.84 -4.66
N VAL A 149 -4.45 -0.71 -5.51
CA VAL A 149 -5.79 -0.29 -5.11
C VAL A 149 -6.45 -1.41 -4.32
N THR A 150 -6.82 -1.16 -3.07
CA THR A 150 -7.53 -2.14 -2.23
C THR A 150 -9.03 -1.90 -2.20
N LYS A 151 -9.46 -0.64 -2.25
CA LYS A 151 -10.87 -0.25 -2.26
C LYS A 151 -11.03 1.10 -2.94
N VAL A 152 -12.11 1.25 -3.69
CA VAL A 152 -12.58 2.55 -4.20
C VAL A 152 -13.92 2.83 -3.51
N PRO A 153 -13.94 3.68 -2.46
CA PRO A 153 -15.18 4.09 -1.81
C PRO A 153 -16.14 4.75 -2.81
N GLU A 154 -17.43 4.47 -2.67
CA GLU A 154 -18.46 5.20 -3.41
C GLU A 154 -18.42 6.68 -3.01
N ALA A 155 -18.53 7.56 -4.00
CA ALA A 155 -18.58 8.99 -3.75
C ALA A 155 -19.88 9.29 -3.01
N LEU A 156 -19.78 9.94 -1.84
CA LEU A 156 -20.96 10.47 -1.17
C LEU A 156 -21.53 11.59 -2.03
N ASP A 157 -22.80 11.46 -2.42
CA ASP A 157 -23.50 12.47 -3.19
C ASP A 157 -23.47 13.81 -2.44
N GLY A 158 -22.93 14.86 -3.08
CA GLY A 158 -23.04 16.23 -2.56
C GLY A 158 -21.84 17.17 -2.74
N VAL A 159 -20.62 16.70 -3.03
CA VAL A 159 -19.49 17.62 -3.34
C VAL A 159 -18.54 17.01 -4.38
N PRO A 160 -18.71 17.28 -5.68
CA PRO A 160 -17.79 16.81 -6.73
C PRO A 160 -16.47 17.61 -6.79
N GLU A 161 -16.35 18.72 -6.07
CA GLU A 161 -15.31 19.74 -6.32
C GLU A 161 -13.93 19.43 -5.75
N GLY A 162 -13.74 18.31 -5.05
CA GLY A 162 -12.48 18.02 -4.35
C GLY A 162 -11.79 16.71 -4.71
N GLY A 163 -12.21 16.03 -5.77
CA GLY A 163 -11.67 14.72 -6.13
C GLY A 163 -12.26 13.54 -5.36
N ALA A 164 -11.84 12.32 -5.70
CA ALA A 164 -12.39 11.07 -5.15
C ALA A 164 -11.40 10.34 -4.25
N LEU A 165 -11.93 9.54 -3.32
CA LEU A 165 -11.13 8.73 -2.41
C LEU A 165 -10.77 7.38 -3.03
N VAL A 166 -9.55 6.91 -2.76
CA VAL A 166 -9.09 5.56 -3.05
C VAL A 166 -8.31 5.05 -1.84
N VAL A 167 -8.44 3.76 -1.52
CA VAL A 167 -7.61 3.12 -0.50
C VAL A 167 -6.51 2.33 -1.20
N LEU A 168 -5.26 2.61 -0.83
CA LEU A 168 -4.07 2.00 -1.40
C LEU A 168 -3.35 1.13 -0.38
N SER A 169 -2.89 -0.05 -0.80
CA SER A 169 -1.91 -0.84 -0.04
C SER A 169 -0.51 -0.36 -0.39
N VAL A 170 0.16 0.25 0.59
CA VAL A 170 1.49 0.86 0.43
C VAL A 170 2.37 0.57 1.65
N PRO A 171 3.71 0.61 1.52
CA PRO A 171 4.61 0.61 2.68
C PRO A 171 4.30 1.77 3.63
N ARG A 172 4.51 1.57 4.93
CA ARG A 172 4.21 2.58 5.96
C ARG A 172 4.91 3.94 5.71
N SER A 173 6.15 3.92 5.24
CA SER A 173 6.88 5.14 4.86
C SER A 173 6.26 5.87 3.67
N THR A 174 5.73 5.13 2.69
CA THR A 174 5.01 5.70 1.54
C THR A 174 3.67 6.29 1.96
N ALA A 175 2.95 5.67 2.90
CA ALA A 175 1.72 6.25 3.45
C ALA A 175 1.98 7.63 4.08
N ALA A 176 3.04 7.77 4.88
CA ALA A 176 3.43 9.06 5.46
C ALA A 176 3.77 10.11 4.39
N ARG A 177 4.48 9.71 3.33
CA ARG A 177 4.78 10.61 2.19
C ARG A 177 3.52 11.03 1.42
N LEU A 178 2.59 10.12 1.20
CA LEU A 178 1.31 10.42 0.57
C LEU A 178 0.47 11.39 1.40
N ALA A 179 0.45 11.22 2.73
CA ALA A 179 -0.24 12.13 3.64
C ALA A 179 0.37 13.54 3.60
N GLY A 180 1.69 13.65 3.67
CA GLY A 180 2.38 14.95 3.55
C GLY A 180 2.19 15.62 2.20
N ALA A 181 2.25 14.84 1.10
CA ALA A 181 1.99 15.36 -0.23
C ALA A 181 0.54 15.84 -0.39
N SER A 182 -0.45 15.10 0.14
CA SER A 182 -1.86 15.49 0.09
C SER A 182 -2.15 16.82 0.79
N ALA A 183 -1.33 17.23 1.75
CA ALA A 183 -1.48 18.49 2.48
C ALA A 183 -0.99 19.72 1.68
N THR A 184 -0.19 19.51 0.64
CA THR A 184 0.54 20.58 -0.06
C THR A 184 0.40 20.54 -1.58
N ALA A 185 -0.09 19.42 -2.13
CA ALA A 185 -0.14 19.15 -3.55
C ALA A 185 -1.44 18.43 -3.93
N ARG A 186 -1.88 18.62 -5.18
CA ARG A 186 -2.97 17.84 -5.77
C ARG A 186 -2.41 16.51 -6.26
N LEU A 187 -3.09 15.42 -5.89
CA LEU A 187 -2.68 14.08 -6.28
C LEU A 187 -3.42 13.60 -7.53
N ALA A 188 -2.67 13.02 -8.46
CA ALA A 188 -3.16 12.32 -9.64
C ALA A 188 -2.65 10.88 -9.65
N VAL A 189 -3.25 10.04 -10.49
CA VAL A 189 -2.88 8.62 -10.62
C VAL A 189 -2.76 8.20 -12.07
N THR A 190 -1.84 7.27 -12.33
CA THR A 190 -1.69 6.61 -13.62
C THR A 190 -1.63 5.09 -13.44
N LEU A 191 -2.27 4.34 -14.33
CA LEU A 191 -2.23 2.87 -14.31
C LEU A 191 -0.88 2.35 -14.81
N CYS A 192 -0.40 1.23 -14.25
CA CYS A 192 0.86 0.56 -14.56
C CYS A 192 0.68 -0.81 -15.20
#